data_AF-A0AAW4YDA2-F1
#
_entry.id   AF-A0AAW4YDA2-F1
#
_cell.length_a   1.000
_cell.length_b   1.000
_cell.length_c   1.000
_cell.angle_alpha   90.00
_cell.angle_beta   90.00
_cell.angle_gamma   90.00
#
_symmetry.space_group_name_H-M   'P 1'
#
loop_
_entity.id
_entity.type
_entity.pdbx_description
1 polymer ?
#
loop_
_entity_poly.entity_id
_entity_poly.type
_entity_poly.pdbx_seq_one_letter_code
_entity_poly.pdbx_strand_id
1 'polypeptide(L)'
;DLLNEAYILRKHYFGKKVKLNMILNAKSGICPENCGYCGQSRDIKQKQRYALIPEEQIIDGAKVAHDNHIGTYCIVMSGRGPSDKEVDHISNTVRTIKSQHPQLKICACLGLT
;
A
#
# COMPACT_ATOMS: atom_id res chain seq x y z
N ASP A 1 14.87 15.67 -26.44
CA ASP A 1 15.41 16.60 -25.42
C ASP A 1 14.81 16.38 -24.03
N LEU A 2 13.50 16.56 -23.80
CA LEU A 2 12.88 16.45 -22.45
C LEU A 2 13.23 15.18 -21.66
N LEU A 3 13.19 14.00 -22.28
CA LEU A 3 13.52 12.73 -21.62
C LEU A 3 14.97 12.68 -21.13
N ASN A 4 15.90 13.24 -21.91
CA ASN A 4 17.31 13.27 -21.57
C ASN A 4 17.57 14.23 -20.41
N GLU A 5 16.96 15.42 -20.44
CA GLU A 5 17.08 16.39 -19.34
C GLU A 5 16.54 15.84 -18.01
N ALA A 6 15.36 15.20 -18.04
CA ALA A 6 14.81 14.51 -16.88
C ALA A 6 15.73 13.37 -16.39
N TYR A 7 16.36 12.64 -17.32
CA TYR A 7 17.30 11.59 -16.99
C TYR A 7 18.55 12.13 -16.28
N ILE A 8 19.14 13.22 -16.78
CA ILE A 8 20.34 13.85 -16.22
C ILE A 8 20.06 14.29 -14.78
N LEU A 9 18.97 15.03 -14.56
CA LEU A 9 18.61 15.54 -13.23
C LEU A 9 18.38 14.39 -12.22
N ARG A 10 17.55 13.41 -12.58
CA ARG A 10 17.27 12.26 -11.71
C ARG A 10 18.53 11.43 -11.44
N LYS A 11 19.42 11.27 -12.43
CA LYS A 11 20.70 10.56 -12.24
C LYS A 11 21.65 11.33 -11.33
N HIS A 12 21.69 12.66 -11.41
CA HIS A 12 22.52 13.47 -10.54
C HIS A 12 22.17 13.27 -9.07
N TYR A 13 20.88 13.32 -8.71
CA TYR A 13 20.44 13.17 -7.32
C TYR A 13 20.32 11.72 -6.83
N PHE A 14 19.92 10.78 -7.69
CA PHE A 14 19.58 9.41 -7.27
C PHE A 14 20.46 8.31 -7.90
N GLY A 15 21.38 8.68 -8.79
CA GLY A 15 22.21 7.74 -9.52
C GLY A 15 21.39 6.76 -10.37
N LYS A 16 21.74 5.47 -10.27
CA LYS A 16 21.02 4.35 -10.89
C LYS A 16 20.20 3.53 -9.88
N LYS A 17 19.96 4.07 -8.68
CA LYS A 17 19.24 3.35 -7.62
C LYS A 17 17.75 3.32 -7.93
N VAL A 18 17.11 2.18 -7.62
CA VAL A 18 15.65 2.00 -7.71
C VAL A 18 15.15 1.62 -6.32
N LYS A 19 14.07 2.25 -5.89
CA LYS A 19 13.40 1.93 -4.63
C LYS A 19 12.29 0.91 -4.90
N LEU A 20 12.39 -0.26 -4.31
CA LEU A 20 11.35 -1.28 -4.39
C LEU A 20 10.33 -1.07 -3.27
N ASN A 21 9.06 -1.00 -3.64
CA ASN A 21 7.93 -0.96 -2.74
C ASN A 21 6.98 -2.11 -3.10
N MET A 22 6.53 -2.88 -2.11
CA MET A 22 5.55 -3.96 -2.28
C MET A 22 4.19 -3.48 -1.77
N ILE A 23 3.13 -3.76 -2.52
CA ILE A 23 1.76 -3.34 -2.20
C ILE A 23 0.91 -4.53 -1.80
N LEU A 24 0.13 -4.40 -0.73
CA LEU A 24 -0.91 -5.35 -0.33
C LEU A 24 -2.28 -4.66 -0.33
N ASN A 25 -3.23 -5.24 -1.06
CA ASN A 25 -4.63 -4.82 -1.04
C ASN A 25 -5.35 -5.42 0.18
N ALA A 26 -5.40 -4.69 1.29
CA ALA A 26 -5.94 -5.16 2.57
C ALA A 26 -7.48 -5.12 2.65
N LYS A 27 -8.15 -4.34 1.79
CA LYS A 27 -9.62 -4.29 1.69
C LYS A 27 -10.00 -3.97 0.26
N SER A 28 -10.87 -4.76 -0.35
CA SER A 28 -11.15 -4.65 -1.79
C SER A 28 -12.61 -4.47 -2.13
N GLY A 29 -12.87 -3.64 -3.14
CA GLY A 29 -14.17 -3.55 -3.83
C GLY A 29 -15.33 -3.00 -2.98
N ILE A 30 -15.05 -2.47 -1.79
CA ILE A 30 -16.01 -1.83 -0.88
C ILE A 30 -15.69 -0.33 -0.83
N CYS A 31 -15.85 0.32 -1.98
CA CYS A 31 -15.65 1.76 -2.13
C CYS A 31 -16.95 2.42 -2.62
N PRO A 32 -17.44 3.48 -1.95
CA PRO A 32 -18.65 4.19 -2.38
C PRO A 32 -18.39 5.14 -3.56
N GLU A 33 -17.12 5.41 -3.88
CA GLU A 33 -16.74 6.38 -4.90
C GLU A 33 -16.94 5.87 -6.34
N ASN A 34 -17.24 6.79 -7.26
CA ASN A 34 -17.43 6.55 -8.70
C ASN A 34 -16.25 7.05 -9.55
N CYS A 35 -15.01 6.92 -9.07
CA CYS A 35 -13.84 7.31 -9.85
C CYS A 35 -13.79 6.52 -11.17
N GLY A 36 -13.95 7.19 -12.32
CA GLY A 36 -14.13 6.55 -13.62
C GLY A 36 -12.95 5.69 -14.10
N TYR A 37 -11.77 5.85 -13.50
CA TYR A 37 -10.57 5.05 -13.78
C TYR A 37 -10.35 3.88 -12.80
N CYS A 38 -11.10 3.82 -11.69
CA CYS A 38 -10.80 2.90 -10.59
C CYS A 38 -11.56 1.58 -10.75
N GLY A 39 -10.83 0.47 -10.92
CA GLY A 39 -11.42 -0.88 -10.97
C GLY A 39 -12.16 -1.31 -9.71
N GLN A 40 -12.04 -0.56 -8.60
CA GLN A 40 -12.74 -0.83 -7.35
C GLN A 40 -13.97 0.07 -7.12
N SER A 41 -14.21 1.03 -8.02
CA SER A 41 -15.32 1.97 -8.00
C SER A 41 -16.69 1.26 -7.85
N ARG A 42 -17.67 1.90 -7.21
CA ARG A 42 -19.03 1.35 -7.03
C ARG A 42 -19.70 0.91 -8.34
N ASP A 43 -19.35 1.52 -9.47
CA ASP A 43 -19.97 1.23 -10.77
C ASP A 43 -19.41 -0.03 -11.43
N ILE A 44 -18.25 -0.52 -10.96
CA ILE A 44 -17.65 -1.77 -11.45
C ILE A 44 -18.33 -2.97 -10.81
N LYS A 45 -19.00 -3.78 -11.64
CA LYS A 45 -19.72 -4.99 -11.22
C LYS A 45 -18.79 -6.19 -10.97
N GLN A 46 -17.81 -6.40 -11.84
CA GLN A 46 -16.87 -7.53 -11.75
C GLN A 46 -15.60 -7.08 -11.01
N LYS A 47 -15.59 -7.27 -9.70
CA LYS A 47 -14.42 -6.97 -8.86
C LYS A 47 -14.38 -7.90 -7.66
N GLN A 48 -13.19 -8.19 -7.17
CA GLN A 48 -13.01 -8.93 -5.93
C GLN A 48 -13.48 -8.05 -4.76
N ARG A 49 -14.37 -8.58 -3.91
CA ARG A 49 -14.92 -7.85 -2.76
C ARG A 49 -14.62 -8.61 -1.48
N TYR A 50 -13.92 -7.95 -0.57
CA TYR A 50 -13.66 -8.46 0.77
C TYR A 50 -13.43 -7.28 1.72
N ALA A 51 -13.83 -7.48 2.97
CA ALA A 51 -13.58 -6.54 4.06
C ALA A 51 -12.09 -6.49 4.41
N LEU A 52 -11.73 -5.71 5.43
CA LEU A 52 -10.35 -5.68 5.93
C LEU A 52 -9.90 -7.11 6.31
N ILE A 53 -8.80 -7.56 5.71
CA ILE A 53 -8.21 -8.88 5.97
C ILE A 53 -7.69 -8.97 7.42
N PRO A 54 -7.55 -10.19 7.97
CA PRO A 54 -6.96 -10.39 9.30
C PRO A 54 -5.53 -9.88 9.40
N GLU A 55 -5.13 -9.50 10.63
CA GLU A 55 -3.79 -8.99 10.96
C GLU A 55 -2.68 -9.96 10.51
N GLU A 56 -2.88 -11.26 10.73
CA GLU A 56 -1.93 -12.31 10.34
C GLU A 56 -1.56 -12.25 8.85
N GLN A 57 -2.55 -12.05 7.97
CA GLN A 57 -2.29 -11.96 6.53
C GLN A 57 -1.48 -10.71 6.15
N ILE A 58 -1.66 -9.61 6.88
CA ILE A 58 -0.90 -8.38 6.66
C ILE A 58 0.55 -8.56 7.14
N ILE A 59 0.74 -9.26 8.27
CA ILE A 59 2.07 -9.61 8.81
C ILE A 59 2.81 -10.56 7.86
N ASP A 60 2.12 -11.58 7.32
CA ASP A 60 2.69 -12.50 6.33
C ASP A 60 3.17 -11.76 5.09
N GLY A 61 2.39 -10.80 4.60
CA GLY A 61 2.82 -9.93 3.50
C GLY A 61 4.06 -9.09 3.83
N ALA A 62 4.19 -8.62 5.08
CA ALA A 62 5.38 -7.90 5.54
C ALA A 62 6.61 -8.82 5.61
N LYS A 63 6.43 -10.07 6.05
CA LYS A 63 7.49 -11.08 6.05
C LYS A 63 7.97 -11.35 4.62
N VAL A 64 7.05 -11.54 3.68
CA VAL A 64 7.40 -11.69 2.25
C VAL A 64 8.18 -10.48 1.73
N ALA A 65 7.76 -9.26 2.08
CA ALA A 65 8.48 -8.05 1.70
C ALA A 65 9.90 -8.03 2.28
N HIS A 66 10.06 -8.42 3.55
CA HIS A 66 11.36 -8.51 4.20
C HIS A 66 12.27 -9.55 3.55
N ASP A 67 11.78 -10.77 3.35
CA ASP A 67 12.53 -11.89 2.77
C ASP A 67 12.98 -11.58 1.33
N ASN A 68 12.21 -10.77 0.60
CA ASN A 68 12.55 -10.28 -0.74
C ASN A 68 13.36 -8.96 -0.73
N HIS A 69 13.87 -8.53 0.43
CA HIS A 69 14.69 -7.33 0.59
C HIS A 69 14.01 -6.05 0.07
N ILE A 70 12.68 -6.00 0.15
CA ILE A 70 11.89 -4.84 -0.25
C ILE A 70 12.03 -3.73 0.80
N GLY A 71 12.28 -2.50 0.35
CA GLY A 71 12.54 -1.38 1.25
C GLY A 71 11.28 -0.76 1.87
N THR A 72 10.12 -0.91 1.25
CA THR A 72 8.85 -0.37 1.76
C THR A 72 7.68 -1.31 1.47
N TYR A 73 6.86 -1.57 2.48
CA TYR A 73 5.64 -2.33 2.39
C TYR A 73 4.43 -1.41 2.55
N CYS A 74 3.53 -1.42 1.57
CA CYS A 74 2.40 -0.49 1.44
C CYS A 74 1.08 -1.25 1.67
N ILE A 75 0.37 -0.91 2.73
CA ILE A 75 -0.94 -1.47 3.05
C ILE A 75 -2.00 -0.53 2.47
N VAL A 76 -2.80 -1.01 1.51
CA VAL A 76 -3.77 -0.17 0.80
C VAL A 76 -5.18 -0.71 0.93
N MET A 77 -6.16 0.18 1.00
CA MET A 77 -7.56 -0.17 1.19
C MET A 77 -8.46 0.55 0.20
N SER A 78 -9.49 -0.15 -0.28
CA SER A 78 -10.63 0.46 -0.98
C SER A 78 -11.54 1.17 0.01
N GLY A 79 -12.08 2.31 -0.38
CA GLY A 79 -12.97 3.10 0.47
C GLY A 79 -12.77 4.59 0.22
N ARG A 80 -13.68 5.40 0.75
CA ARG A 80 -13.45 6.85 0.82
C ARG A 80 -12.41 7.15 1.89
N GLY A 81 -12.52 6.54 3.07
CA GLY A 81 -11.59 6.67 4.20
C GLY A 81 -11.78 5.50 5.18
N PRO A 82 -10.87 5.34 6.15
CA PRO A 82 -10.99 4.29 7.16
C PRO A 82 -11.99 4.69 8.26
N SER A 83 -12.61 3.69 8.87
CA SER A 83 -13.27 3.83 10.18
C SER A 83 -12.26 3.75 11.32
N ASP A 84 -12.63 4.22 12.52
CA ASP A 84 -11.75 4.16 13.70
C ASP A 84 -11.25 2.73 13.99
N LYS A 85 -12.13 1.73 13.84
CA LYS A 85 -11.76 0.32 14.00
C LYS A 85 -10.71 -0.14 12.98
N GLU A 86 -10.79 0.34 11.75
CA GLU A 86 -9.81 0.04 10.71
C GLU A 86 -8.48 0.74 11.00
N VAL A 87 -8.52 1.98 11.51
CA VAL A 87 -7.32 2.70 11.96
C VAL A 87 -6.63 1.96 13.11
N ASP A 88 -7.38 1.52 14.11
CA ASP A 88 -6.85 0.77 15.25
C ASP A 88 -6.23 -0.56 14.80
N HIS A 89 -6.94 -1.29 13.94
CA HIS A 89 -6.44 -2.54 13.37
C HIS A 89 -5.11 -2.34 12.65
N ILE A 90 -5.05 -1.42 11.68
CA ILE A 90 -3.83 -1.14 10.91
C ILE A 90 -2.72 -0.63 11.84
N SER A 91 -3.02 0.25 12.79
CA SER A 91 -2.01 0.79 13.70
C SER A 91 -1.39 -0.28 14.59
N ASN A 92 -2.20 -1.21 15.10
CA ASN A 92 -1.72 -2.34 15.90
C ASN A 92 -0.86 -3.29 15.06
N THR A 93 -1.35 -3.65 13.87
CA THR A 93 -0.59 -4.48 12.92
C THR A 93 0.76 -3.85 12.55
N VAL A 94 0.80 -2.53 12.32
CA VAL A 94 2.04 -1.80 12.02
C VAL A 94 3.02 -1.88 13.19
N ARG A 95 2.55 -1.78 14.45
CA ARG A 95 3.43 -1.95 15.62
C ARG A 95 4.03 -3.36 15.65
N THR A 96 3.23 -4.39 15.38
CA THR A 96 3.69 -5.78 15.31
C THR A 96 4.73 -5.98 14.20
N ILE A 97 4.47 -5.45 12.99
CA ILE A 97 5.43 -5.53 11.88
C ILE A 97 6.74 -4.82 12.23
N LYS A 98 6.67 -3.66 12.90
CA LYS A 98 7.85 -2.88 13.28
C LYS A 98 8.68 -3.54 14.38
N SER A 99 8.08 -4.32 15.27
CA SER A 99 8.85 -5.08 16.27
C SER A 99 9.60 -6.25 15.64
N GLN A 100 9.00 -6.90 14.63
CA GLN A 100 9.61 -8.02 13.90
C GLN A 100 10.63 -7.58 12.84
N HIS A 101 10.33 -6.50 12.12
CA HIS A 101 11.11 -5.99 10.98
C HIS A 101 11.35 -4.47 11.11
N PRO A 102 12.21 -4.02 12.05
CA PRO A 102 12.37 -2.59 12.36
C PRO A 102 12.81 -1.74 11.17
N GLN A 103 13.59 -2.32 10.27
CA GLN A 103 14.14 -1.66 9.08
C GLN A 103 13.11 -1.50 7.93
N LEU A 104 12.04 -2.31 7.93
CA LEU A 104 11.05 -2.30 6.85
C LEU A 104 10.18 -1.05 6.97
N LYS A 105 10.22 -0.16 5.97
CA LYS A 105 9.36 1.05 5.98
C LYS A 105 7.93 0.64 5.69
N ILE A 106 6.98 1.27 6.38
CA ILE A 106 5.56 1.01 6.17
C ILE A 106 4.90 2.26 5.59
N CYS A 107 4.05 2.07 4.59
CA CYS A 107 3.20 3.07 4.00
C CYS A 107 1.75 2.58 4.11
N ALA A 108 0.82 3.49 4.34
CA ALA A 108 -0.61 3.17 4.38
C ALA A 108 -1.38 4.14 3.48
N CYS A 109 -2.18 3.60 2.56
CA CYS A 109 -3.08 4.39 1.72
C CYS A 109 -4.52 3.98 2.03
N LEU A 110 -5.15 4.69 2.96
CA LEU A 110 -6.45 4.32 3.54
C LEU A 110 -7.63 5.15 3.00
N GLY A 111 -7.36 6.10 2.11
CA GLY A 111 -8.33 7.02 1.54
C GLY A 111 -8.18 8.45 2.04
N LEU A 112 -9.23 9.23 1.81
CA LEU A 112 -9.47 10.60 2.26
C LEU A 112 -10.17 10.58 3.62
N THR A 113 -9.54 11.16 4.63
CA THR A 113 -10.20 11.64 5.86
C THR A 113 -10.91 12.95 5.54
#